data_AF-A0A849DUN5-F1
#
_entry.id   AF-A0A849DUN5-F1
#
_cell.length_a   1.000
_cell.length_b   1.000
_cell.length_c   1.000
_cell.angle_alpha   90.00
_cell.angle_beta   90.00
_cell.angle_gamma   90.00
#
_symmetry.space_group_name_H-M   'P 1'
#
loop_
_entity.id
_entity.type
_entity.pdbx_description
1 polymer ?
#
loop_
_entity_poly.entity_id
_entity_poly.type
_entity_poly.pdbx_seq_one_letter_code
_entity_poly.pdbx_strand_id
1 'polypeptide(L)'
;MNTDHVRLLGAVLAFIGWLGLFCYIRLRTSPSVVVPVPATPAVGGPQPPAVVGLLVNDWRPAPAAVGATLLDLAARGHLELRQRPRRQAGGPAGDPEITVHPRRVDRAALTSYERRVMNRVKRLTAHGFVPLPALAFTNEAEAEAWRGAFDEEVIADARSAGLSRPRFTSTVRSVVSAAAVVAAIIIWLTTMRILISGFVLLAFVWLARSLRGERDTAMGQEAAARWLGFKAHLRDDGGFADQPLSAVGTLGRPLAYAVALGAATSAETAWGSETAWGSETARVSEMATASEMAAASGVGNRREMWSPFGGGWHQVRVGYPAYWPRYWRRIPTTLAAIALEASTISVILGYQETTASPTRTEAAFTMLAVLLAIHITYTVVSWTGGMLLPVTVHGAVLSTRVYTTGRPWGVAHGPEIPILQYVVIDDGLGEQLRAWVAPVKRHYPQGAVVTVRANRWNRRIFGRGDVADAASDSLRP
;
A
#
# COMPACT_ATOMS: atom_id res chain seq x y z
N MET A 1 -49.62 -5.59 -6.18
CA MET A 1 -48.31 -5.02 -5.85
C MET A 1 -48.17 -3.74 -6.65
N ASN A 2 -48.02 -2.58 -6.00
CA ASN A 2 -48.00 -1.28 -6.67
C ASN A 2 -46.85 -1.25 -7.71
N THR A 3 -47.09 -0.66 -8.88
CA THR A 3 -46.12 -0.61 -10.00
C THR A 3 -44.79 0.04 -9.59
N ASP A 4 -44.83 0.93 -8.60
CA ASP A 4 -43.65 1.62 -8.09
C ASP A 4 -42.77 0.73 -7.20
N HIS A 5 -43.35 -0.20 -6.45
CA HIS A 5 -42.57 -1.20 -5.70
C HIS A 5 -41.82 -2.15 -6.64
N VAL A 6 -42.44 -2.52 -7.77
CA VAL A 6 -41.80 -3.38 -8.76
C VAL A 6 -40.61 -2.68 -9.42
N ARG A 7 -40.75 -1.38 -9.74
CA ARG A 7 -39.67 -0.54 -10.29
C ARG A 7 -38.51 -0.37 -9.31
N LEU A 8 -38.81 -0.05 -8.04
CA LEU A 8 -37.79 0.12 -7.00
C LEU A 8 -37.03 -1.18 -6.73
N LEU A 9 -37.74 -2.31 -6.68
CA LEU A 9 -37.12 -3.63 -6.54
C LEU A 9 -36.16 -3.93 -7.69
N GLY A 10 -36.54 -3.60 -8.94
CA GLY A 10 -35.68 -3.76 -10.12
C GLY A 10 -34.38 -2.94 -10.02
N ALA A 11 -34.46 -1.68 -9.59
CA ALA A 11 -33.29 -0.82 -9.39
C ALA A 11 -32.33 -1.37 -8.32
N VAL A 12 -32.87 -1.83 -7.18
CA VAL A 12 -32.09 -2.41 -6.08
C VAL A 12 -31.40 -3.71 -6.51
N LEU A 13 -32.12 -4.60 -7.20
CA LEU A 13 -31.56 -5.85 -7.69
C LEU A 13 -30.44 -5.62 -8.71
N ALA A 14 -30.61 -4.65 -9.62
CA ALA A 14 -29.56 -4.29 -10.58
C ALA A 14 -28.29 -3.76 -9.89
N PHE A 15 -28.45 -2.91 -8.87
CA PHE A 15 -27.33 -2.39 -8.10
C PHE A 15 -26.60 -3.49 -7.31
N ILE A 16 -27.35 -4.32 -6.57
CA ILE A 16 -26.79 -5.42 -5.78
C ILE A 16 -26.10 -6.43 -6.68
N GLY A 17 -26.70 -6.77 -7.83
CA GLY A 17 -26.12 -7.68 -8.81
C GLY A 17 -24.76 -7.18 -9.32
N TRP A 18 -24.67 -5.89 -9.67
CA TRP A 18 -23.41 -5.29 -10.07
C TRP A 18 -22.37 -5.27 -8.95
N LEU A 19 -22.76 -4.85 -7.73
CA LEU A 19 -21.84 -4.80 -6.60
C LEU A 19 -21.34 -6.19 -6.21
N GLY A 20 -22.22 -7.19 -6.25
CA GLY A 20 -21.89 -8.60 -6.05
C GLY A 20 -20.85 -9.08 -7.06
N LEU A 21 -21.06 -8.80 -8.35
CA LEU A 21 -20.11 -9.11 -9.42
C LEU A 21 -18.75 -8.42 -9.18
N PHE A 22 -18.77 -7.13 -8.85
CA PHE A 22 -17.56 -6.36 -8.56
C PHE A 22 -16.77 -6.93 -7.37
N CYS A 23 -17.46 -7.22 -6.26
CA CYS A 23 -16.86 -7.80 -5.07
C CYS A 23 -16.32 -9.21 -5.32
N TYR A 24 -17.06 -10.05 -6.06
CA TYR A 24 -16.63 -11.37 -6.47
C TYR A 24 -15.32 -11.32 -7.29
N ILE A 25 -15.25 -10.45 -8.31
CA ILE A 25 -14.04 -10.29 -9.13
C ILE A 25 -12.89 -9.77 -8.27
N ARG A 26 -13.12 -8.75 -7.43
CA ARG A 26 -12.08 -8.20 -6.55
C ARG A 26 -11.50 -9.26 -5.61
N LEU A 27 -12.35 -10.14 -5.07
CA LEU A 27 -11.95 -11.24 -4.21
C LEU A 27 -11.11 -12.26 -4.94
N ARG A 28 -11.62 -12.76 -6.07
CA ARG A 28 -10.94 -13.78 -6.88
C ARG A 28 -9.63 -13.29 -7.46
N THR A 29 -9.45 -11.99 -7.61
CA THR A 29 -8.25 -11.34 -8.17
C THR A 29 -7.28 -10.79 -7.12
N SER A 30 -7.54 -11.00 -5.82
CA SER A 30 -6.61 -10.54 -4.80
C SER A 30 -5.28 -11.32 -4.87
N PRO A 31 -4.12 -10.67 -4.66
CA PRO A 31 -2.85 -11.36 -4.63
C PRO A 31 -2.85 -12.43 -3.55
N SER A 32 -2.25 -13.57 -3.90
CA SER A 32 -1.95 -14.64 -2.96
C SER A 32 -0.80 -14.23 -2.05
N VAL A 33 -0.84 -14.66 -0.78
CA VAL A 33 0.33 -14.54 0.11
C VAL A 33 1.39 -15.50 -0.40
N VAL A 34 2.59 -14.98 -0.67
CA VAL A 34 3.73 -15.81 -1.11
C VAL A 34 4.40 -16.37 0.14
N VAL A 35 4.54 -17.69 0.20
CA VAL A 35 5.30 -18.36 1.26
C VAL A 35 6.78 -18.36 0.87
N PRO A 36 7.68 -17.82 1.69
CA PRO A 36 9.11 -17.81 1.40
C PRO A 36 9.68 -19.23 1.36
N VAL A 37 10.66 -19.49 0.49
CA VAL A 37 11.53 -20.67 0.64
C VAL A 37 12.50 -20.45 1.81
N PRO A 38 13.09 -21.52 2.39
CA PRO A 38 14.11 -21.38 3.42
C PRO A 38 15.25 -20.44 3.01
N ALA A 39 15.86 -19.78 4.00
CA ALA A 39 16.94 -18.81 3.77
C ALA A 39 18.06 -19.45 2.92
N THR A 40 18.49 -18.76 1.85
CA THR A 40 19.50 -19.27 0.93
C THR A 40 20.45 -18.18 0.45
N PRO A 41 21.78 -18.45 0.38
CA PRO A 41 22.76 -17.55 -0.21
C PRO A 41 22.67 -17.45 -1.73
N ALA A 42 21.96 -18.37 -2.37
CA ALA A 42 21.81 -18.36 -3.81
C ALA A 42 20.90 -17.20 -4.25
N VAL A 43 21.39 -16.40 -5.20
CA VAL A 43 20.60 -15.35 -5.85
C VAL A 43 19.31 -15.96 -6.42
N GLY A 44 18.15 -15.37 -6.07
CA GLY A 44 16.82 -15.98 -6.27
C GLY A 44 16.39 -16.20 -7.73
N GLY A 45 17.14 -15.68 -8.70
CA GLY A 45 16.94 -15.92 -10.13
C GLY A 45 17.57 -14.86 -11.04
N PRO A 46 17.24 -14.89 -12.35
CA PRO A 46 17.78 -13.96 -13.34
C PRO A 46 17.09 -12.58 -13.36
N GLN A 47 16.02 -12.40 -12.58
CA GLN A 47 15.19 -11.19 -12.62
C GLN A 47 15.98 -9.95 -12.18
N PRO A 48 15.88 -8.82 -12.89
CA PRO A 48 16.53 -7.56 -12.48
C PRO A 48 15.99 -7.03 -11.14
N PRO A 49 16.77 -6.25 -10.37
CA PRO A 49 16.36 -5.80 -9.03
C PRO A 49 15.04 -5.03 -8.98
N ALA A 50 14.72 -4.21 -9.98
CA ALA A 50 13.44 -3.50 -10.02
C ALA A 50 12.23 -4.45 -10.11
N VAL A 51 12.37 -5.52 -10.90
CA VAL A 51 11.35 -6.58 -11.02
C VAL A 51 11.29 -7.36 -9.72
N VAL A 52 12.42 -7.68 -9.10
CA VAL A 52 12.46 -8.35 -7.79
C VAL A 52 11.69 -7.55 -6.75
N GLY A 53 11.95 -6.24 -6.65
CA GLY A 53 11.20 -5.34 -5.76
C GLY A 53 9.70 -5.38 -6.01
N LEU A 54 9.26 -5.43 -7.28
CA LEU A 54 7.84 -5.61 -7.63
C LEU A 54 7.28 -6.94 -7.10
N LEU A 55 8.02 -8.05 -7.27
CA LEU A 55 7.57 -9.39 -6.89
C LEU A 55 7.40 -9.55 -5.37
N VAL A 56 8.34 -9.01 -4.59
CA VAL A 56 8.33 -9.15 -3.12
C VAL A 56 7.46 -8.10 -2.43
N ASN A 57 7.23 -6.94 -3.06
CA ASN A 57 6.43 -5.85 -2.52
C ASN A 57 4.96 -5.95 -2.97
N ASP A 58 4.32 -7.10 -2.74
CA ASP A 58 2.87 -7.24 -2.91
C ASP A 58 2.39 -6.96 -4.36
N TRP A 59 3.24 -7.22 -5.36
CA TRP A 59 3.02 -6.91 -6.78
C TRP A 59 2.86 -5.40 -7.05
N ARG A 60 3.57 -4.57 -6.27
CA ARG A 60 3.62 -3.11 -6.41
C ARG A 60 5.05 -2.63 -6.59
N PRO A 61 5.29 -1.64 -7.46
CA PRO A 61 6.64 -1.08 -7.63
C PRO A 61 7.21 -0.63 -6.28
N ALA A 62 8.43 -1.09 -5.98
CA ALA A 62 9.11 -0.73 -4.73
C ALA A 62 9.60 0.73 -4.77
N PRO A 63 9.54 1.49 -3.66
CA PRO A 63 10.08 2.84 -3.58
C PRO A 63 11.55 2.90 -4.04
N ALA A 64 12.37 1.96 -3.55
CA ALA A 64 13.80 1.85 -3.84
C ALA A 64 14.14 1.32 -5.25
N ALA A 65 13.14 0.97 -6.09
CA ALA A 65 13.37 0.32 -7.38
C ALA A 65 14.29 1.10 -8.34
N VAL A 66 14.24 2.45 -8.31
CA VAL A 66 15.12 3.29 -9.14
C VAL A 66 16.57 3.22 -8.65
N GLY A 67 16.78 3.31 -7.33
CA GLY A 67 18.10 3.18 -6.72
C GLY A 67 18.71 1.80 -6.96
N ALA A 68 17.91 0.74 -6.76
CA ALA A 68 18.31 -0.63 -7.08
C ALA A 68 18.66 -0.81 -8.57
N THR A 69 17.91 -0.17 -9.48
CA THR A 69 18.24 -0.19 -10.92
C THR A 69 19.56 0.52 -11.20
N LEU A 70 19.80 1.68 -10.57
CA LEU A 70 21.06 2.41 -10.75
C LEU A 70 22.25 1.57 -10.26
N LEU A 71 22.12 0.90 -9.11
CA LEU A 71 23.14 0.00 -8.58
C LEU A 71 23.36 -1.22 -9.47
N ASP A 72 22.31 -1.83 -10.03
CA ASP A 72 22.47 -2.94 -10.97
C ASP A 72 23.22 -2.51 -12.25
N LEU A 73 22.89 -1.33 -12.77
CA LEU A 73 23.62 -0.72 -13.88
C LEU A 73 25.09 -0.46 -13.52
N ALA A 74 25.37 -0.05 -12.29
CA ALA A 74 26.74 0.12 -11.79
C ALA A 74 27.49 -1.22 -11.74
N ALA A 75 26.86 -2.23 -11.16
CA ALA A 75 27.41 -3.57 -11.00
C ALA A 75 27.68 -4.27 -12.35
N ARG A 76 26.88 -3.97 -13.38
CA ARG A 76 27.09 -4.41 -14.76
C ARG A 76 28.12 -3.57 -15.54
N GLY A 77 28.74 -2.57 -14.90
CA GLY A 77 29.76 -1.71 -15.50
C GLY A 77 29.22 -0.70 -16.51
N HIS A 78 27.90 -0.46 -16.52
CA HIS A 78 27.28 0.55 -17.40
C HIS A 78 27.45 1.97 -16.86
N LEU A 79 27.69 2.11 -15.56
CA LEU A 79 28.06 3.34 -14.88
C LEU A 79 28.99 3.02 -13.71
N GLU A 80 29.63 4.04 -13.14
CA GLU A 80 30.49 3.90 -11.97
C GLU A 80 30.05 4.89 -10.89
N LEU A 81 29.84 4.41 -9.67
CA LEU A 81 29.52 5.24 -8.51
C LEU A 81 30.83 5.51 -7.75
N ARG A 82 31.20 6.78 -7.63
CA ARG A 82 32.37 7.22 -6.88
C ARG A 82 31.96 8.06 -5.69
N GLN A 83 32.45 7.69 -4.52
CA GLN A 83 32.30 8.48 -3.30
C GLN A 83 33.51 9.39 -3.15
N ARG A 84 33.27 10.69 -2.95
CA ARG A 84 34.32 11.68 -2.67
C ARG A 84 34.06 12.35 -1.33
N PRO A 85 35.07 12.57 -0.49
CA PRO A 85 34.90 13.40 0.70
C PRO A 85 34.48 14.82 0.28
N ARG A 86 33.40 15.33 0.84
CA ARG A 86 32.97 16.71 0.57
C ARG A 86 33.96 17.66 1.24
N ARG A 87 34.77 18.35 0.45
CA ARG A 87 35.68 19.40 0.97
C ARG A 87 34.84 20.57 1.50
N GLN A 88 34.63 20.63 2.81
CA GLN A 88 34.33 21.89 3.49
C GLN A 88 35.64 22.58 3.84
N ALA A 89 35.82 23.82 3.39
CA ALA A 89 36.94 24.65 3.82
C ALA A 89 36.77 24.97 5.32
N GLY A 90 37.54 24.31 6.18
CA GLY A 90 37.64 24.64 7.61
C GLY A 90 36.52 24.11 8.53
N GLY A 91 35.69 23.16 8.09
CA GLY A 91 34.65 22.52 8.91
C GLY A 91 34.92 21.03 9.20
N PRO A 92 34.14 20.39 10.10
CA PRO A 92 34.18 18.94 10.27
C PRO A 92 33.92 18.21 8.94
N ALA A 93 34.40 16.97 8.81
CA ALA A 93 34.22 16.18 7.58
C ALA A 93 32.73 16.12 7.20
N GLY A 94 32.36 16.75 6.09
CA GLY A 94 30.98 16.74 5.59
C GLY A 94 30.62 15.39 4.98
N ASP A 95 29.31 15.15 4.84
CA ASP A 95 28.80 13.91 4.24
C ASP A 95 29.44 13.67 2.86
N PRO A 96 29.88 12.43 2.58
CA PRO A 96 30.58 12.10 1.36
C PRO A 96 29.69 12.29 0.13
N GLU A 97 30.17 13.01 -0.88
CA GLU A 97 29.46 13.26 -2.13
C GLU A 97 29.57 12.05 -3.06
N ILE A 98 28.42 11.50 -3.48
CA ILE A 98 28.36 10.41 -4.45
C ILE A 98 28.21 11.00 -5.86
N THR A 99 29.09 10.57 -6.77
CA THR A 99 29.08 10.98 -8.18
C THR A 99 28.89 9.78 -9.09
N VAL A 100 28.05 9.94 -10.11
CA VAL A 100 27.71 8.92 -11.10
C VAL A 100 28.47 9.22 -12.40
N HIS A 101 29.24 8.26 -12.89
CA HIS A 101 30.04 8.38 -14.11
C HIS A 101 29.47 7.43 -15.16
N PRO A 102 28.74 7.91 -16.19
CA PRO A 102 28.19 7.04 -17.22
C PRO A 102 29.30 6.46 -18.10
N ARG A 103 29.19 5.18 -18.44
CA ARG A 103 30.09 4.52 -19.40
C ARG A 103 29.40 4.34 -20.76
N ARG A 104 30.15 3.94 -21.79
CA ARG A 104 29.56 3.54 -23.08
C ARG A 104 28.79 2.24 -22.88
N VAL A 105 27.56 2.21 -23.38
CA VAL A 105 26.64 1.08 -23.20
C VAL A 105 25.96 0.79 -24.53
N ASP A 106 25.88 -0.49 -24.88
CA ASP A 106 25.02 -0.94 -25.95
C ASP A 106 23.55 -0.80 -25.52
N ARG A 107 22.80 0.00 -26.27
CA ARG A 107 21.40 0.31 -25.97
C ARG A 107 20.50 -0.91 -26.11
N ALA A 108 20.89 -1.92 -26.88
CA ALA A 108 20.15 -3.16 -27.07
C ALA A 108 20.19 -4.09 -25.83
N ALA A 109 21.20 -3.92 -24.97
CA ALA A 109 21.39 -4.74 -23.77
C ALA A 109 20.59 -4.25 -22.54
N LEU A 110 19.85 -3.14 -22.66
CA LEU A 110 19.12 -2.52 -21.55
C LEU A 110 17.61 -2.65 -21.72
N THR A 111 16.92 -2.95 -20.62
CA THR A 111 15.45 -2.92 -20.58
C THR A 111 14.92 -1.48 -20.74
N SER A 112 13.61 -1.31 -20.95
CA SER A 112 13.02 0.02 -21.12
C SER A 112 13.22 0.93 -19.90
N TYR A 113 12.98 0.43 -18.69
CA TYR A 113 13.16 1.19 -17.46
C TYR A 113 14.64 1.48 -17.15
N GLU A 114 15.55 0.56 -17.50
CA GLU A 114 16.99 0.81 -17.40
C GLU A 114 17.46 1.90 -18.36
N ARG A 115 16.98 1.88 -19.60
CA ARG A 115 17.25 2.95 -20.58
C ARG A 115 16.73 4.29 -20.07
N ARG A 116 15.58 4.31 -19.40
CA ARG A 116 15.02 5.53 -18.81
C ARG A 116 15.93 6.12 -17.73
N VAL A 117 16.42 5.30 -16.80
CA VAL A 117 17.40 5.71 -15.78
C VAL A 117 18.69 6.22 -16.43
N MET A 118 19.24 5.45 -17.38
CA MET A 118 20.47 5.82 -18.09
C MET A 118 20.33 7.11 -18.90
N ASN A 119 19.18 7.32 -19.57
CA ASN A 119 18.91 8.56 -20.31
C ASN A 119 18.83 9.77 -19.37
N ARG A 120 18.30 9.61 -18.14
CA ARG A 120 18.28 10.67 -17.12
C ARG A 120 19.70 11.02 -16.68
N VAL A 121 20.52 10.02 -16.33
CA VAL A 121 21.93 10.20 -15.97
C VAL A 121 22.68 10.93 -17.07
N LYS A 122 22.60 10.44 -18.32
CA LYS A 122 23.28 11.02 -19.48
C LYS A 122 22.87 12.47 -19.75
N ARG A 123 21.57 12.79 -19.64
CA ARG A 123 21.05 14.14 -19.88
C ARG A 123 21.58 15.16 -18.87
N LEU A 124 21.80 14.74 -17.63
CA LEU A 124 22.28 15.60 -16.54
C LEU A 124 23.79 15.54 -16.34
N THR A 125 24.49 14.71 -17.11
CA THR A 125 25.94 14.59 -17.02
C THR A 125 26.59 15.85 -17.57
N ALA A 126 27.37 16.52 -16.72
CA ALA A 126 28.22 17.64 -17.10
C ALA A 126 29.67 17.26 -16.78
N HIS A 127 30.61 17.56 -17.68
CA HIS A 127 32.05 17.27 -17.46
C HIS A 127 32.36 15.79 -17.12
N GLY A 128 31.55 14.86 -17.63
CA GLY A 128 31.78 13.41 -17.51
C GLY A 128 31.20 12.75 -16.25
N PHE A 129 30.56 13.52 -15.35
CA PHE A 129 29.87 12.95 -14.19
C PHE A 129 28.60 13.72 -13.83
N VAL A 130 27.80 13.15 -12.93
CA VAL A 130 26.64 13.83 -12.32
C VAL A 130 26.59 13.49 -10.83
N PRO A 131 26.52 14.49 -9.93
CA PRO A 131 26.28 14.25 -8.50
C PRO A 131 24.94 13.52 -8.30
N LEU A 132 24.88 12.58 -7.35
CA LEU A 132 23.65 11.85 -7.07
C LEU A 132 22.47 12.79 -6.75
N PRO A 133 22.63 13.87 -5.95
CA PRO A 133 21.57 14.84 -5.73
C PRO A 133 21.08 15.55 -7.00
N ALA A 134 21.93 15.73 -8.00
CA ALA A 134 21.55 16.39 -9.25
C ALA A 134 20.59 15.53 -10.10
N LEU A 135 20.49 14.22 -9.83
CA LEU A 135 19.50 13.35 -10.48
C LEU A 135 18.06 13.61 -10.03
N ALA A 136 17.90 14.28 -8.89
CA ALA A 136 16.63 14.72 -8.34
C ALA A 136 15.83 15.58 -9.35
N PHE A 137 14.52 15.61 -9.20
CA PHE A 137 13.68 16.57 -9.90
C PHE A 137 13.44 17.81 -9.05
N THR A 138 13.37 18.97 -9.70
CA THR A 138 12.96 20.22 -9.07
C THR A 138 11.44 20.37 -9.03
N ASN A 139 10.72 19.69 -9.93
CA ASN A 139 9.27 19.72 -10.05
C ASN A 139 8.66 18.36 -9.66
N GLU A 140 7.76 18.37 -8.67
CA GLU A 140 7.05 17.18 -8.17
C GLU A 140 6.17 16.52 -9.25
N ALA A 141 5.46 17.29 -10.07
CA ALA A 141 4.62 16.73 -11.13
C ALA A 141 5.44 16.03 -12.22
N GLU A 142 6.64 16.56 -12.54
CA GLU A 142 7.57 15.89 -13.46
C GLU A 142 8.12 14.60 -12.84
N ALA A 143 8.42 14.61 -11.54
CA ALA A 143 8.86 13.45 -10.79
C ALA A 143 7.83 12.33 -10.80
N GLU A 144 6.57 12.64 -10.49
CA GLU A 144 5.46 11.70 -10.49
C GLU A 144 5.20 11.12 -11.89
N ALA A 145 5.19 11.96 -12.92
CA ALA A 145 4.98 11.51 -14.30
C ALA A 145 6.09 10.58 -14.78
N TRP A 146 7.36 10.93 -14.51
CA TRP A 146 8.49 10.08 -14.85
C TRP A 146 8.46 8.77 -14.07
N ARG A 147 8.14 8.83 -12.77
CA ARG A 147 8.08 7.65 -11.90
C ARG A 147 6.97 6.71 -12.34
N GLY A 148 5.79 7.23 -12.66
CA GLY A 148 4.70 6.44 -13.23
C GLY A 148 5.12 5.70 -14.50
N ALA A 149 5.85 6.36 -15.39
CA ALA A 149 6.34 5.73 -16.61
C ALA A 149 7.43 4.67 -16.35
N PHE A 150 8.32 4.89 -15.37
CA PHE A 150 9.29 3.89 -14.92
C PHE A 150 8.58 2.64 -14.36
N ASP A 151 7.60 2.85 -13.49
CA ASP A 151 6.83 1.77 -12.87
C ASP A 151 6.04 0.97 -13.91
N GLU A 152 5.44 1.64 -14.90
CA GLU A 152 4.76 0.98 -16.03
C GLU A 152 5.71 0.12 -16.86
N GLU A 153 6.96 0.57 -17.09
CA GLU A 153 7.98 -0.18 -17.82
C GLU A 153 8.47 -1.40 -17.03
N VAL A 154 8.63 -1.30 -15.70
CA VAL A 154 8.97 -2.44 -14.83
C VAL A 154 7.84 -3.48 -14.83
N ILE A 155 6.59 -3.03 -14.74
CA ILE A 155 5.41 -3.91 -14.82
C ILE A 155 5.34 -4.59 -16.19
N ALA A 156 5.59 -3.86 -17.27
CA ALA A 156 5.59 -4.42 -18.63
C ALA A 156 6.66 -5.50 -18.80
N ASP A 157 7.86 -5.27 -18.26
CA ASP A 157 8.96 -6.25 -18.28
C ASP A 157 8.58 -7.53 -17.51
N ALA A 158 8.09 -7.37 -16.26
CA ALA A 158 7.63 -8.48 -15.45
C ALA A 158 6.49 -9.29 -16.10
N ARG A 159 5.58 -8.63 -16.81
CA ARG A 159 4.52 -9.30 -17.59
C ARG A 159 5.06 -10.04 -18.81
N SER A 160 6.02 -9.44 -19.52
CA SER A 160 6.64 -10.07 -20.70
C SER A 160 7.41 -11.33 -20.33
N ALA A 161 8.00 -11.36 -19.12
CA ALA A 161 8.64 -12.53 -18.53
C ALA A 161 7.65 -13.56 -17.96
N GLY A 162 6.33 -13.31 -18.06
CA GLY A 162 5.30 -14.18 -17.52
C GLY A 162 5.24 -14.24 -15.99
N LEU A 163 5.88 -13.30 -15.28
CA LEU A 163 5.97 -13.29 -13.82
C LEU A 163 4.75 -12.62 -13.18
N SER A 164 4.24 -11.57 -13.79
CA SER A 164 3.03 -10.87 -13.34
C SER A 164 1.97 -10.82 -14.43
N ARG A 165 0.74 -10.52 -14.02
CA ARG A 165 -0.37 -10.29 -14.94
C ARG A 165 -1.28 -9.18 -14.43
N PRO A 166 -1.99 -8.45 -15.32
CA PRO A 166 -2.95 -7.46 -14.89
C PRO A 166 -4.01 -8.11 -14.00
N ARG A 167 -4.25 -7.50 -12.83
CA ARG A 167 -5.30 -7.96 -11.91
C ARG A 167 -6.68 -7.97 -12.56
N PHE A 168 -6.94 -6.96 -13.39
CA PHE A 168 -8.14 -6.81 -14.18
C PHE A 168 -7.74 -6.64 -15.65
N THR A 169 -8.00 -7.68 -16.45
CA THR A 169 -7.80 -7.61 -17.90
C THR A 169 -8.69 -6.53 -18.52
N SER A 170 -8.36 -6.07 -19.72
CA SER A 170 -9.22 -5.15 -20.48
C SER A 170 -10.63 -5.74 -20.64
N THR A 171 -10.75 -7.04 -20.92
CA THR A 171 -12.03 -7.75 -21.01
C THR A 171 -12.82 -7.69 -19.71
N VAL A 172 -12.20 -8.04 -18.57
CA VAL A 172 -12.88 -7.99 -17.26
C VAL A 172 -13.34 -6.58 -16.94
N ARG A 173 -12.50 -5.58 -17.24
CA ARG A 173 -12.87 -4.16 -17.07
C ARG A 173 -14.07 -3.80 -17.95
N SER A 174 -14.06 -4.18 -19.24
CA SER A 174 -15.17 -3.94 -20.15
C SER A 174 -16.44 -4.64 -19.69
N VAL A 175 -16.38 -5.87 -19.19
CA VAL A 175 -17.54 -6.60 -18.66
C VAL A 175 -18.10 -5.90 -17.42
N VAL A 176 -17.25 -5.51 -16.46
CA VAL A 176 -17.70 -4.79 -15.25
C VAL A 176 -18.28 -3.41 -15.60
N SER A 177 -17.67 -2.72 -16.56
CA SER A 177 -18.16 -1.43 -17.06
C SER A 177 -19.47 -1.56 -17.85
N ALA A 178 -19.62 -2.59 -18.70
CA ALA A 178 -20.85 -2.86 -19.41
C ALA A 178 -21.97 -3.23 -18.44
N ALA A 179 -21.69 -4.08 -17.45
CA ALA A 179 -22.64 -4.40 -16.38
C ALA A 179 -23.05 -3.16 -15.57
N ALA A 180 -22.12 -2.23 -15.33
CA ALA A 180 -22.43 -0.95 -14.68
C ALA A 180 -23.37 -0.09 -15.53
N VAL A 181 -23.14 -0.02 -16.84
CA VAL A 181 -23.99 0.71 -17.78
C VAL A 181 -25.38 0.09 -17.83
N VAL A 182 -25.49 -1.24 -17.93
CA VAL A 182 -26.78 -1.95 -17.90
C VAL A 182 -27.51 -1.68 -16.59
N ALA A 183 -26.82 -1.76 -15.45
CA ALA A 183 -27.42 -1.44 -14.15
C ALA A 183 -27.90 0.01 -14.09
N ALA A 184 -27.11 0.97 -14.58
CA ALA A 184 -27.49 2.38 -14.67
C ALA A 184 -28.69 2.61 -15.60
N ILE A 185 -28.79 1.91 -16.73
CA ILE A 185 -29.94 1.98 -17.64
C ILE A 185 -31.19 1.41 -16.98
N ILE A 186 -31.10 0.26 -16.30
CA ILE A 186 -32.22 -0.33 -15.56
C ILE A 186 -32.71 0.67 -14.51
N ILE A 187 -31.79 1.21 -13.70
CA ILE A 187 -32.09 2.22 -12.68
C ILE A 187 -32.74 3.45 -13.32
N TRP A 188 -32.23 3.92 -14.46
CA TRP A 188 -32.78 5.06 -15.19
C TRP A 188 -34.21 4.80 -15.67
N LEU A 189 -34.45 3.67 -16.34
CA LEU A 189 -35.78 3.29 -16.85
C LEU A 189 -36.79 3.08 -15.72
N THR A 190 -36.35 2.56 -14.56
CA THR A 190 -37.23 2.32 -13.41
C THR A 190 -37.54 3.59 -12.62
N THR A 191 -36.63 4.58 -12.60
CA THR A 191 -36.78 5.77 -11.76
C THR A 191 -37.12 7.04 -12.54
N MET A 192 -36.86 7.08 -13.85
CA MET A 192 -36.98 8.26 -14.72
C MET A 192 -36.16 9.49 -14.23
N ARG A 193 -35.08 9.28 -13.44
CA ARG A 193 -34.26 10.38 -12.87
C ARG A 193 -32.85 10.40 -13.46
N ILE A 194 -32.65 11.23 -14.49
CA ILE A 194 -31.38 11.39 -15.23
C ILE A 194 -30.17 11.70 -14.33
N LEU A 195 -30.36 12.48 -13.27
CA LEU A 195 -29.28 12.87 -12.35
C LEU A 195 -28.76 11.71 -11.50
N ILE A 196 -29.65 10.79 -11.08
CA ILE A 196 -29.28 9.64 -10.24
C ILE A 196 -28.54 8.61 -11.07
N SER A 197 -29.02 8.31 -12.28
CA SER A 197 -28.36 7.38 -13.20
C SER A 197 -27.00 7.90 -13.67
N GLY A 198 -26.84 9.20 -13.89
CA GLY A 198 -25.56 9.82 -14.26
C GLY A 198 -24.51 9.72 -13.13
N PHE A 199 -24.91 9.98 -11.88
CA PHE A 199 -24.00 9.87 -10.73
C PHE A 199 -23.62 8.41 -10.43
N VAL A 200 -24.58 7.49 -10.53
CA VAL A 200 -24.35 6.04 -10.36
C VAL A 200 -23.38 5.52 -11.44
N LEU A 201 -23.55 5.94 -12.70
CA LEU A 201 -22.62 5.61 -13.78
C LEU A 201 -21.22 6.18 -13.53
N LEU A 202 -21.09 7.44 -13.09
CA LEU A 202 -19.80 8.05 -12.78
C LEU A 202 -19.10 7.36 -11.60
N ALA A 203 -19.84 7.02 -10.53
CA ALA A 203 -19.32 6.26 -9.40
C ALA A 203 -18.85 4.86 -9.82
N PHE A 204 -19.59 4.19 -10.72
CA PHE A 204 -19.19 2.90 -11.28
C PHE A 204 -17.95 3.00 -12.17
N VAL A 205 -17.85 4.02 -13.02
CA VAL A 205 -16.69 4.25 -13.87
C VAL A 205 -15.46 4.62 -13.03
N TRP A 206 -15.62 5.46 -12.01
CA TRP A 206 -14.55 5.79 -11.06
C TRP A 206 -14.08 4.55 -10.30
N LEU A 207 -15.01 3.74 -9.78
CA LEU A 207 -14.68 2.50 -9.08
C LEU A 207 -14.01 1.49 -10.02
N ALA A 208 -14.44 1.38 -11.28
CA ALA A 208 -13.80 0.55 -12.29
C ALA A 208 -12.39 1.06 -12.68
N ARG A 209 -12.14 2.37 -12.65
CA ARG A 209 -10.80 2.95 -12.86
C ARG A 209 -9.87 2.73 -11.67
N SER A 210 -10.40 2.63 -10.45
CA SER A 210 -9.63 2.27 -9.25
C SER A 210 -9.08 0.83 -9.27
N LEU A 211 -9.50 0.01 -10.25
CA LEU A 211 -9.10 -1.39 -10.42
C LEU A 211 -7.70 -1.57 -11.05
N ARG A 212 -6.77 -0.64 -10.81
CA ARG A 212 -5.37 -0.81 -11.22
C ARG A 212 -4.64 -1.72 -10.23
N GLY A 213 -3.74 -2.54 -10.73
CA GLY A 213 -2.88 -3.41 -9.93
C GLY A 213 -2.43 -4.65 -10.70
N GLU A 214 -1.33 -5.21 -10.24
CA GLU A 214 -0.81 -6.49 -10.73
C GLU A 214 -1.29 -7.65 -9.86
N ARG A 215 -1.20 -8.84 -10.44
CA ARG A 215 -1.47 -10.12 -9.80
C ARG A 215 -0.36 -11.10 -10.13
N ASP A 216 -0.13 -12.00 -9.20
CA ASP A 216 0.71 -13.17 -9.29
C ASP A 216 0.33 -14.14 -10.44
N THR A 217 1.38 -14.78 -10.98
CA THR A 217 1.35 -15.99 -11.81
C THR A 217 2.05 -17.13 -11.05
N ALA A 218 1.92 -18.38 -11.48
CA ALA A 218 2.63 -19.49 -10.84
C ALA A 218 4.16 -19.30 -10.87
N MET A 219 4.72 -18.96 -12.04
CA MET A 219 6.15 -18.65 -12.19
C MET A 219 6.59 -17.46 -11.34
N GLY A 220 5.74 -16.43 -11.25
CA GLY A 220 5.99 -15.27 -10.42
C GLY A 220 5.99 -15.59 -8.92
N GLN A 221 5.08 -16.43 -8.44
CA GLN A 221 5.06 -16.87 -7.05
C GLN A 221 6.33 -17.64 -6.70
N GLU A 222 6.76 -18.56 -7.56
CA GLU A 222 7.99 -19.32 -7.36
C GLU A 222 9.22 -18.40 -7.33
N ALA A 223 9.29 -17.42 -8.24
CA ALA A 223 10.34 -16.42 -8.25
C ALA A 223 10.32 -15.57 -6.97
N ALA A 224 9.15 -15.05 -6.59
CA ALA A 224 8.98 -14.28 -5.36
C ALA A 224 9.39 -15.08 -4.12
N ALA A 225 9.00 -16.35 -4.03
CA ALA A 225 9.35 -17.23 -2.92
C ALA A 225 10.87 -17.40 -2.78
N ARG A 226 11.59 -17.61 -3.90
CA ARG A 226 13.06 -17.68 -3.93
C ARG A 226 13.72 -16.37 -3.50
N TRP A 227 13.22 -15.25 -3.99
CA TRP A 227 13.72 -13.93 -3.61
C TRP A 227 13.45 -13.59 -2.15
N LEU A 228 12.35 -14.04 -1.58
CA LEU A 228 12.09 -13.92 -0.14
C LEU A 228 13.03 -14.80 0.70
N GLY A 229 13.39 -15.99 0.21
CA GLY A 229 14.44 -16.83 0.84
C GLY A 229 15.82 -16.16 0.79
N PHE A 230 16.17 -15.54 -0.34
CA PHE A 230 17.40 -14.74 -0.44
C PHE A 230 17.36 -13.51 0.47
N LYS A 231 16.22 -12.80 0.56
CA LYS A 231 16.02 -11.70 1.51
C LYS A 231 16.23 -12.16 2.95
N ALA A 232 15.69 -13.32 3.33
CA ALA A 232 15.87 -13.88 4.67
C ALA A 232 17.35 -14.15 4.98
N HIS A 233 18.11 -14.69 4.02
CA HIS A 233 19.55 -14.90 4.18
C HIS A 233 20.35 -13.58 4.28
N LEU A 234 20.09 -12.61 3.40
CA LEU A 234 20.76 -11.29 3.47
C LEU A 234 20.56 -10.61 4.83
N ARG A 235 19.38 -10.83 5.41
CA ARG A 235 19.02 -10.37 6.75
C ARG A 235 19.84 -11.08 7.83
N ASP A 236 20.00 -12.40 7.75
CA ASP A 236 20.70 -13.18 8.77
C ASP A 236 22.22 -12.93 8.74
N ASP A 237 22.78 -12.63 7.57
CA ASP A 237 24.22 -12.36 7.39
C ASP A 237 24.65 -10.96 7.86
N GLY A 238 23.73 -10.00 7.99
CA GLY A 238 23.93 -8.64 8.55
C GLY A 238 24.88 -7.70 7.79
N GLY A 239 25.76 -8.20 6.94
CA GLY A 239 26.87 -7.43 6.33
C GLY A 239 26.47 -6.39 5.28
N PHE A 240 25.21 -6.37 4.82
CA PHE A 240 24.72 -5.46 3.77
C PHE A 240 24.03 -4.20 4.30
N ALA A 241 23.58 -4.19 5.55
CA ALA A 241 22.81 -3.08 6.11
C ALA A 241 23.60 -1.77 6.13
N ASP A 242 24.88 -1.85 6.49
CA ASP A 242 25.77 -0.70 6.70
C ASP A 242 26.57 -0.28 5.45
N GLN A 243 26.37 -0.94 4.31
CA GLN A 243 27.21 -0.73 3.14
C GLN A 243 26.82 0.56 2.39
N PRO A 244 27.80 1.42 2.03
CA PRO A 244 27.53 2.61 1.23
C PRO A 244 27.18 2.23 -0.21
N LEU A 245 26.44 3.11 -0.92
CA LEU A 245 26.09 2.92 -2.34
C LEU A 245 27.31 2.68 -3.25
N SER A 246 28.47 3.24 -2.90
CA SER A 246 29.75 3.07 -3.60
C SER A 246 30.33 1.67 -3.49
N ALA A 247 29.96 0.89 -2.47
CA ALA A 247 30.37 -0.50 -2.29
C ALA A 247 29.85 -1.42 -3.41
N VAL A 248 28.99 -0.92 -4.29
CA VAL A 248 28.57 -1.65 -5.49
C VAL A 248 29.75 -2.05 -6.38
N GLY A 249 30.86 -1.32 -6.34
CA GLY A 249 32.07 -1.66 -7.08
C GLY A 249 32.77 -2.94 -6.58
N THR A 250 32.58 -3.28 -5.30
CA THR A 250 33.18 -4.47 -4.66
C THR A 250 32.15 -5.59 -4.44
N LEU A 251 30.97 -5.25 -3.95
CA LEU A 251 29.89 -6.19 -3.66
C LEU A 251 29.07 -6.57 -4.91
N GLY A 252 29.12 -5.75 -5.97
CA GLY A 252 28.44 -6.02 -7.23
C GLY A 252 26.92 -6.07 -7.13
N ARG A 253 26.30 -6.97 -7.90
CA ARG A 253 24.84 -7.11 -8.02
C ARG A 253 24.12 -7.48 -6.70
N PRO A 254 24.71 -8.27 -5.77
CA PRO A 254 24.12 -8.50 -4.45
C PRO A 254 23.67 -7.23 -3.72
N LEU A 255 24.44 -6.13 -3.77
CA LEU A 255 24.04 -4.88 -3.14
C LEU A 255 22.80 -4.26 -3.79
N ALA A 256 22.69 -4.34 -5.12
CA ALA A 256 21.51 -3.87 -5.85
C ALA A 256 20.25 -4.66 -5.48
N TYR A 257 20.37 -5.98 -5.28
CA TYR A 257 19.28 -6.80 -4.78
C TYR A 257 18.95 -6.53 -3.32
N ALA A 258 19.95 -6.30 -2.47
CA ALA A 258 19.72 -5.93 -1.07
C ALA A 258 18.89 -4.65 -0.96
N VAL A 259 19.18 -3.62 -1.78
CA VAL A 259 18.37 -2.39 -1.87
C VAL A 259 16.98 -2.65 -2.45
N ALA A 260 16.84 -3.53 -3.44
CA ALA A 260 15.51 -3.87 -3.97
C ALA A 260 14.63 -4.63 -2.96
N LEU A 261 15.24 -5.32 -2.01
CA LEU A 261 14.59 -6.17 -1.02
C LEU A 261 14.34 -5.45 0.32
N GLY A 262 14.81 -4.22 0.50
CA GLY A 262 14.68 -3.47 1.75
C GLY A 262 15.71 -3.89 2.82
N ALA A 263 16.86 -4.46 2.41
CA ALA A 263 17.86 -5.04 3.31
C ALA A 263 19.15 -4.20 3.43
N ALA A 264 19.27 -3.07 2.71
CA ALA A 264 20.45 -2.21 2.69
C ALA A 264 20.12 -0.80 3.16
N THR A 265 19.90 -0.67 4.47
CA THR A 265 19.37 0.53 5.13
C THR A 265 20.23 1.78 4.90
N SER A 266 21.55 1.69 5.00
CA SER A 266 22.44 2.84 4.78
C SER A 266 22.42 3.33 3.33
N ALA A 267 22.34 2.41 2.38
CA ALA A 267 22.22 2.71 0.96
C ALA A 267 20.87 3.37 0.61
N GLU A 268 19.78 2.87 1.18
CA GLU A 268 18.43 3.45 1.03
C GLU A 268 18.33 4.84 1.67
N THR A 269 18.92 5.01 2.86
CA THR A 269 18.96 6.30 3.56
C THR A 269 19.74 7.34 2.77
N ALA A 270 20.91 6.98 2.23
CA ALA A 270 21.70 7.85 1.36
C ALA A 270 20.96 8.20 0.06
N TRP A 271 20.30 7.22 -0.56
CA TRP A 271 19.49 7.46 -1.76
C TRP A 271 18.33 8.42 -1.48
N GLY A 272 17.65 8.23 -0.36
CA GLY A 272 16.48 8.98 0.06
C GLY A 272 16.79 10.39 0.58
N SER A 273 17.93 10.59 1.25
CA SER A 273 18.36 11.90 1.75
C SER A 273 18.95 12.77 0.64
N GLU A 274 19.64 12.17 -0.33
CA GLU A 274 20.33 12.91 -1.39
C GLU A 274 19.46 13.23 -2.59
N THR A 275 18.43 12.42 -2.89
CA THR A 275 17.64 12.59 -4.11
C THR A 275 16.18 12.94 -3.82
N ALA A 276 15.63 13.97 -4.47
CA ALA A 276 14.23 14.40 -4.27
C ALA A 276 13.18 13.34 -4.68
N TRP A 277 13.60 12.18 -5.19
CA TRP A 277 12.75 10.99 -5.33
C TRP A 277 12.31 10.41 -3.98
N GLY A 278 13.07 10.70 -2.93
CA GLY A 278 12.76 10.46 -1.53
C GLY A 278 12.56 11.77 -0.77
N SER A 279 11.84 12.76 -1.30
CA SER A 279 11.58 14.03 -0.57
C SER A 279 10.85 13.85 0.78
N GLU A 280 10.44 12.63 1.13
CA GLU A 280 10.05 12.26 2.49
C GLU A 280 11.27 12.00 3.41
N THR A 281 12.34 11.37 2.91
CA THR A 281 13.57 10.97 3.62
C THR A 281 14.60 12.08 3.83
N ALA A 282 14.62 13.16 3.05
CA ALA A 282 15.52 14.29 3.31
C ALA A 282 15.12 15.13 4.56
N ARG A 283 13.84 15.07 4.99
CA ARG A 283 13.43 15.56 6.32
C ARG A 283 13.85 14.61 7.45
N VAL A 284 14.29 13.39 7.13
CA VAL A 284 14.52 12.29 8.09
C VAL A 284 15.88 12.36 8.78
N SER A 285 16.92 12.97 8.20
CA SER A 285 18.22 13.10 8.89
C SER A 285 18.19 14.17 10.00
N GLU A 286 17.51 15.30 9.79
CA GLU A 286 17.18 16.25 10.87
C GLU A 286 16.17 15.67 11.88
N MET A 287 15.31 14.74 11.44
CA MET A 287 14.38 14.03 12.33
C MET A 287 14.99 12.82 13.03
N ALA A 288 16.15 12.28 12.67
CA ALA A 288 16.71 11.08 13.31
C ALA A 288 17.17 11.38 14.74
N THR A 289 17.87 12.51 14.94
CA THR A 289 18.14 13.11 16.27
C THR A 289 16.86 13.59 16.96
N ALA A 290 15.87 14.08 16.20
CA ALA A 290 14.56 14.38 16.76
C ALA A 290 13.73 13.12 17.07
N SER A 291 14.05 11.94 16.53
CA SER A 291 13.25 10.71 16.61
C SER A 291 13.56 9.90 17.85
N GLU A 292 14.78 9.99 18.39
CA GLU A 292 15.07 9.56 19.75
C GLU A 292 14.32 10.44 20.76
N MET A 293 14.25 11.75 20.51
CA MET A 293 13.42 12.67 21.31
C MET A 293 11.90 12.52 21.04
N ALA A 294 11.48 12.06 19.86
CA ALA A 294 10.08 11.90 19.43
C ALA A 294 9.51 10.50 19.66
N ALA A 295 10.33 9.46 19.80
CA ALA A 295 9.93 8.19 20.38
C ALA A 295 9.62 8.37 21.88
N ALA A 296 10.34 9.27 22.55
CA ALA A 296 10.04 9.71 23.90
C ALA A 296 8.84 10.71 23.99
N SER A 297 8.53 11.47 22.92
CA SER A 297 7.48 12.52 22.95
C SER A 297 6.29 12.35 22.00
N GLY A 298 6.21 11.28 21.21
CA GLY A 298 5.05 10.94 20.35
C GLY A 298 4.89 11.75 19.05
N VAL A 299 5.90 12.52 18.61
CA VAL A 299 5.82 13.51 17.50
C VAL A 299 6.47 13.03 16.19
N GLY A 300 6.38 11.73 15.86
CA GLY A 300 6.83 11.19 14.56
C GLY A 300 5.72 11.15 13.49
N ASN A 301 6.09 11.20 12.20
CA ASN A 301 5.16 10.97 11.08
C ASN A 301 4.55 9.57 11.19
N ARG A 302 3.30 9.48 11.66
CA ARG A 302 2.63 8.21 11.98
C ARG A 302 2.64 7.19 10.84
N ARG A 303 2.68 7.65 9.58
CA ARG A 303 2.61 6.78 8.41
C ARG A 303 3.94 6.12 8.09
N GLU A 304 5.00 6.41 8.82
CA GLU A 304 6.33 5.85 8.58
C GLU A 304 6.93 5.48 9.93
N MET A 305 7.31 4.22 10.08
CA MET A 305 7.87 3.68 11.31
C MET A 305 9.16 2.96 10.98
N TRP A 306 10.04 2.84 11.98
CA TRP A 306 11.24 2.03 11.87
C TRP A 306 10.99 0.71 12.58
N SER A 307 11.38 -0.38 11.92
CA SER A 307 11.24 -1.72 12.46
C SER A 307 12.59 -2.40 12.54
N PRO A 308 12.97 -2.97 13.70
CA PRO A 308 14.07 -3.91 13.81
C PRO A 308 13.62 -5.35 13.52
N PHE A 309 12.32 -5.59 13.34
CA PHE A 309 11.76 -6.91 13.15
C PHE A 309 12.04 -7.39 11.73
N GLY A 310 12.90 -8.38 11.59
CA GLY A 310 13.47 -8.68 10.29
C GLY A 310 14.98 -8.53 10.22
N GLY A 311 15.69 -8.58 11.36
CA GLY A 311 17.15 -8.67 11.45
C GLY A 311 17.94 -7.42 11.08
N GLY A 312 17.27 -6.31 10.75
CA GLY A 312 17.88 -5.00 10.55
C GLY A 312 16.86 -3.88 10.71
N TRP A 313 17.32 -2.68 11.08
CA TRP A 313 16.48 -1.49 11.08
C TRP A 313 16.10 -1.14 9.66
N HIS A 314 14.81 -1.12 9.35
CA HIS A 314 14.32 -0.70 8.05
C HIS A 314 13.06 0.15 8.20
N GLN A 315 12.85 1.05 7.25
CA GLN A 315 11.71 1.96 7.28
C GLN A 315 10.50 1.28 6.66
N VAL A 316 9.39 1.33 7.38
CA VAL A 316 8.12 0.75 6.97
C VAL A 316 7.05 1.83 6.89
N ARG A 317 6.37 1.92 5.75
CA ARG A 317 5.25 2.84 5.55
C ARG A 317 3.95 2.18 5.99
N VAL A 318 3.36 2.72 7.04
CA VAL A 318 2.09 2.26 7.61
C VAL A 318 0.91 2.93 6.90
N GLY A 319 0.21 2.14 6.10
CA GLY A 319 -1.08 2.52 5.55
C GLY A 319 -2.16 2.47 6.64
N TYR A 320 -2.48 3.59 7.26
CA TYR A 320 -3.67 3.71 8.11
C TYR A 320 -4.94 3.73 7.27
N PRO A 321 -6.06 3.16 7.76
CA PRO A 321 -7.35 3.30 7.09
C PRO A 321 -7.76 4.78 7.08
N ALA A 322 -7.53 5.45 5.95
CA ALA A 322 -7.99 6.81 5.72
C ALA A 322 -9.44 6.78 5.19
N TYR A 323 -10.28 7.70 5.68
CA TYR A 323 -11.60 8.05 5.15
C TYR A 323 -12.88 7.42 5.72
N TRP A 324 -12.85 6.53 6.73
CA TRP A 324 -14.12 6.00 7.27
C TRP A 324 -14.14 5.96 8.80
N PRO A 325 -14.78 6.95 9.48
CA PRO A 325 -14.88 7.00 10.94
C PRO A 325 -15.79 5.92 11.55
N ARG A 326 -16.17 4.87 10.79
CA ARG A 326 -17.27 3.96 11.14
C ARG A 326 -16.89 2.47 11.18
N TYR A 327 -15.60 2.12 11.06
CA TYR A 327 -15.10 0.73 11.15
C TYR A 327 -15.36 0.03 12.51
N TRP A 328 -15.96 0.71 13.49
CA TRP A 328 -16.06 0.28 14.89
C TRP A 328 -17.48 0.04 15.43
N ARG A 329 -18.55 0.21 14.64
CA ARG A 329 -19.90 -0.02 15.18
C ARG A 329 -20.02 -1.48 15.65
N ARG A 330 -20.40 -1.67 16.92
CA ARG A 330 -20.79 -2.99 17.47
C ARG A 330 -21.85 -3.59 16.54
N ILE A 331 -21.94 -4.92 16.46
CA ILE A 331 -22.98 -5.61 15.68
C ILE A 331 -24.37 -4.96 15.87
N PRO A 332 -24.85 -4.72 17.11
CA PRO A 332 -26.13 -4.04 17.32
C PRO A 332 -26.18 -2.59 16.82
N THR A 333 -25.10 -1.81 16.90
CA THR A 333 -25.12 -0.42 16.41
C THR A 333 -24.99 -0.31 14.90
N THR A 334 -24.39 -1.30 14.24
CA THR A 334 -24.36 -1.40 12.77
C THR A 334 -25.74 -1.80 12.26
N LEU A 335 -26.37 -2.79 12.89
CA LEU A 335 -27.74 -3.19 12.59
C LEU A 335 -28.73 -2.04 12.87
N ALA A 336 -28.56 -1.29 13.96
CA ALA A 336 -29.36 -0.11 14.24
C ALA A 336 -29.09 1.04 13.25
N ALA A 337 -27.87 1.19 12.73
CA ALA A 337 -27.57 2.14 11.66
C ALA A 337 -28.31 1.76 10.38
N ILE A 338 -28.18 0.49 9.98
CA ILE A 338 -28.84 -0.06 8.80
C ILE A 338 -30.36 0.08 8.95
N ALA A 339 -30.91 -0.20 10.13
CA ALA A 339 -32.33 -0.03 10.42
C ALA A 339 -32.77 1.43 10.37
N LEU A 340 -32.01 2.36 10.97
CA LEU A 340 -32.32 3.79 10.92
C LEU A 340 -32.21 4.35 9.49
N GLU A 341 -31.20 3.94 8.73
CA GLU A 341 -31.02 4.32 7.34
C GLU A 341 -32.14 3.74 6.46
N ALA A 342 -32.54 2.48 6.69
CA ALA A 342 -33.69 1.86 6.03
C ALA A 342 -35.02 2.53 6.40
N SER A 343 -35.21 2.93 7.66
CA SER A 343 -36.35 3.73 8.11
C SER A 343 -36.35 5.12 7.49
N THR A 344 -35.18 5.76 7.38
CA THR A 344 -35.02 7.07 6.71
C THR A 344 -35.39 6.96 5.23
N ILE A 345 -34.92 5.91 4.55
CA ILE A 345 -35.32 5.59 3.18
C ILE A 345 -36.84 5.41 3.10
N SER A 346 -37.45 4.67 4.03
CA SER A 346 -38.89 4.42 4.06
C SER A 346 -39.71 5.70 4.26
N VAL A 347 -39.27 6.61 5.13
CA VAL A 347 -39.91 7.92 5.34
C VAL A 347 -39.77 8.82 4.12
N ILE A 348 -38.59 8.82 3.48
CA ILE A 348 -38.36 9.56 2.23
C ILE A 348 -39.29 9.06 1.12
N LEU A 349 -39.42 7.74 0.96
CA LEU A 349 -40.29 7.14 -0.04
C LEU A 349 -41.76 7.41 0.26
N GLY A 350 -42.18 7.33 1.53
CA GLY A 350 -43.56 7.65 1.94
C GLY A 350 -43.91 9.13 1.79
N TYR A 351 -42.97 10.04 2.04
CA TYR A 351 -43.16 11.48 1.80
C TYR A 351 -43.36 11.79 0.31
N GLN A 352 -42.66 11.06 -0.57
CA GLN A 352 -42.79 11.22 -2.03
C GLN A 352 -44.15 10.79 -2.57
N GLU A 353 -44.83 9.81 -1.95
CA GLU A 353 -46.19 9.40 -2.36
C GLU A 353 -47.26 10.48 -2.05
N THR A 354 -47.00 11.37 -1.08
CA THR A 354 -47.98 12.38 -0.63
C THR A 354 -47.93 13.73 -1.35
N THR A 355 -46.93 13.97 -2.20
CA THR A 355 -46.71 15.29 -2.84
C THR A 355 -46.98 15.23 -4.34
N ALA A 356 -47.88 16.09 -4.84
CA ALA A 356 -48.38 16.04 -6.22
C ALA A 356 -47.45 16.68 -7.28
N SER A 357 -46.31 17.26 -6.89
CA SER A 357 -45.40 17.93 -7.84
C SER A 357 -43.92 17.70 -7.50
N PRO A 358 -43.11 17.22 -8.47
CA PRO A 358 -41.70 16.94 -8.23
C PRO A 358 -40.90 18.23 -8.04
N THR A 359 -40.60 18.53 -6.79
CA THR A 359 -39.74 19.64 -6.39
C THR A 359 -38.26 19.22 -6.37
N ARG A 360 -37.32 20.18 -6.46
CA ARG A 360 -35.86 19.91 -6.32
C ARG A 360 -35.51 19.15 -5.03
N THR A 361 -36.30 19.35 -3.99
CA THR A 361 -36.23 18.65 -2.70
C THR A 361 -36.44 17.14 -2.83
N GLU A 362 -37.37 16.67 -3.66
CA GLU A 362 -37.57 15.23 -3.87
C GLU A 362 -36.38 14.56 -4.56
N ALA A 363 -35.63 15.29 -5.40
CA ALA A 363 -34.42 14.78 -6.03
C ALA A 363 -33.29 14.57 -5.01
N ALA A 364 -33.13 15.53 -4.11
CA ALA A 364 -32.17 15.44 -3.03
C ALA A 364 -32.48 14.26 -2.09
N PHE A 365 -33.77 14.05 -1.75
CA PHE A 365 -34.16 12.95 -0.87
C PHE A 365 -33.98 11.57 -1.51
N THR A 366 -34.35 11.37 -2.78
CA THR A 366 -34.07 10.07 -3.44
C THR A 366 -32.56 9.86 -3.63
N MET A 367 -31.79 10.91 -3.90
CA MET A 367 -30.32 10.80 -3.96
C MET A 367 -29.76 10.34 -2.60
N LEU A 368 -30.25 10.92 -1.50
CA LEU A 368 -29.89 10.48 -0.15
C LEU A 368 -30.28 9.01 0.09
N ALA A 369 -31.49 8.60 -0.29
CA ALA A 369 -31.94 7.22 -0.13
C ALA A 369 -31.07 6.21 -0.91
N VAL A 370 -30.70 6.53 -2.14
CA VAL A 370 -29.79 5.69 -2.95
C VAL A 370 -28.41 5.61 -2.31
N LEU A 371 -27.83 6.75 -1.89
CA LEU A 371 -26.53 6.75 -1.22
C LEU A 371 -26.54 5.90 0.07
N LEU A 372 -27.62 5.95 0.83
CA LEU A 372 -27.81 5.11 2.01
C LEU A 372 -27.91 3.62 1.64
N ALA A 373 -28.67 3.25 0.59
CA ALA A 373 -28.77 1.86 0.14
C ALA A 373 -27.42 1.29 -0.35
N ILE A 374 -26.64 2.09 -1.09
CA ILE A 374 -25.27 1.76 -1.50
C ILE A 374 -24.40 1.55 -0.27
N HIS A 375 -24.49 2.43 0.71
CA HIS A 375 -23.74 2.35 1.96
C HIS A 375 -24.07 1.09 2.77
N ILE A 376 -25.36 0.76 2.92
CA ILE A 376 -25.83 -0.47 3.58
C ILE A 376 -25.25 -1.70 2.88
N THR A 377 -25.39 -1.77 1.55
CA THR A 377 -24.93 -2.94 0.78
C THR A 377 -23.42 -3.14 0.89
N TYR A 378 -22.64 -2.07 0.72
CA TYR A 378 -21.19 -2.12 0.92
C TYR A 378 -20.81 -2.57 2.34
N THR A 379 -21.53 -2.08 3.35
CA THR A 379 -21.30 -2.43 4.76
C THR A 379 -21.59 -3.91 5.01
N VAL A 380 -22.70 -4.43 4.50
CA VAL A 380 -23.05 -5.85 4.63
C VAL A 380 -22.03 -6.74 3.94
N VAL A 381 -21.63 -6.41 2.71
CA VAL A 381 -20.67 -7.21 1.93
C VAL A 381 -19.28 -7.19 2.57
N SER A 382 -18.79 -6.03 2.99
CA SER A 382 -17.49 -5.93 3.66
C SER A 382 -17.48 -6.65 5.01
N TRP A 383 -18.60 -6.66 5.73
CA TRP A 383 -18.77 -7.38 6.98
C TRP A 383 -18.81 -8.91 6.77
N THR A 384 -19.72 -9.40 5.91
CA THR A 384 -19.86 -10.84 5.62
C THR A 384 -18.59 -11.43 5.02
N GLY A 385 -18.01 -10.78 4.01
CA GLY A 385 -16.75 -11.23 3.43
C GLY A 385 -15.67 -11.35 4.49
N GLY A 386 -15.57 -10.35 5.36
CA GLY A 386 -14.57 -10.34 6.41
C GLY A 386 -14.77 -11.39 7.52
N MET A 387 -15.98 -11.93 7.70
CA MET A 387 -16.22 -13.09 8.56
C MET A 387 -15.81 -14.40 7.87
N LEU A 388 -16.07 -14.51 6.57
CA LEU A 388 -15.85 -15.75 5.82
C LEU A 388 -14.38 -15.95 5.41
N LEU A 389 -13.57 -14.89 5.37
CA LEU A 389 -12.19 -14.92 4.89
C LEU A 389 -11.22 -14.25 5.90
N PRO A 390 -10.98 -14.88 7.07
CA PRO A 390 -9.94 -14.43 8.01
C PRO A 390 -8.55 -14.48 7.36
N VAL A 391 -7.69 -13.53 7.72
CA VAL A 391 -6.25 -13.57 7.44
C VAL A 391 -5.53 -13.75 8.77
N THR A 392 -4.52 -14.62 8.79
CA THR A 392 -3.60 -14.73 9.93
C THR A 392 -2.38 -13.87 9.63
N VAL A 393 -2.00 -13.02 10.59
CA VAL A 393 -0.84 -12.13 10.51
C VAL A 393 0.09 -12.51 11.65
N HIS A 394 1.35 -12.79 11.34
CA HIS A 394 2.39 -13.11 12.29
C HIS A 394 3.50 -12.07 12.17
N GLY A 395 3.92 -11.48 13.28
CA GLY A 395 4.91 -10.40 13.24
C GLY A 395 5.10 -9.64 14.54
N ALA A 396 6.08 -8.72 14.59
CA ALA A 396 6.27 -7.85 15.76
C ALA A 396 5.36 -6.63 15.74
N VAL A 397 4.87 -6.27 16.93
CA VAL A 397 4.08 -5.07 17.15
C VAL A 397 4.99 -3.85 17.18
N LEU A 398 4.96 -3.02 16.14
CA LEU A 398 5.79 -1.81 16.07
C LEU A 398 5.21 -0.64 16.85
N SER A 399 3.89 -0.55 16.90
CA SER A 399 3.22 0.54 17.59
C SER A 399 1.80 0.15 17.94
N THR A 400 1.42 0.50 19.17
CA THR A 400 0.03 0.59 19.59
C THR A 400 -0.33 2.04 19.83
N ARG A 401 -1.38 2.53 19.18
CA ARG A 401 -1.90 3.87 19.42
C ARG A 401 -3.38 3.83 19.69
N VAL A 402 -3.82 4.50 20.75
CA VAL A 402 -5.25 4.69 21.00
C VAL A 402 -5.87 5.38 19.77
N TYR A 403 -6.78 4.67 19.12
CA TYR A 403 -7.51 5.14 17.96
C TYR A 403 -8.75 5.92 18.36
N THR A 404 -9.50 5.40 19.34
CA THR A 404 -10.69 6.06 19.85
C THR A 404 -10.75 5.95 21.36
N THR A 405 -11.05 7.07 21.99
CA THR A 405 -11.53 7.16 23.37
C THR A 405 -13.06 7.21 23.35
N GLY A 406 -13.68 6.91 24.48
CA GLY A 406 -15.11 7.10 24.66
C GLY A 406 -15.51 6.90 26.11
N ARG A 407 -16.75 7.23 26.45
CA ARG A 407 -17.24 7.15 27.83
C ARG A 407 -17.96 5.82 28.10
N PRO A 408 -17.88 5.29 29.32
CA PRO A 408 -18.73 4.19 29.74
C PRO A 408 -20.21 4.56 29.53
N TRP A 409 -21.01 3.59 29.11
CA TRP A 409 -22.44 3.80 28.87
C TRP A 409 -23.13 4.21 30.18
N GLY A 410 -23.92 5.29 30.16
CA GLY A 410 -24.63 5.82 31.34
C GLY A 410 -23.89 6.90 32.14
N VAL A 411 -22.69 7.32 31.72
CA VAL A 411 -21.89 8.33 32.44
C VAL A 411 -21.79 9.62 31.62
N ALA A 412 -22.58 10.63 31.99
CA ALA A 412 -22.62 11.92 31.30
C ALA A 412 -21.37 12.78 31.56
N HIS A 413 -20.73 12.62 32.72
CA HIS A 413 -19.52 13.35 33.12
C HIS A 413 -18.47 12.38 33.66
N GLY A 414 -17.26 12.42 33.10
CA GLY A 414 -16.16 11.55 33.48
C GLY A 414 -15.05 11.52 32.40
N PRO A 415 -13.85 11.01 32.74
CA PRO A 415 -12.75 10.93 31.79
C PRO A 415 -13.07 9.96 30.66
N GLU A 416 -12.66 10.30 29.44
CA GLU A 416 -12.78 9.37 28.31
C GLU A 416 -11.77 8.24 28.46
N ILE A 417 -12.24 7.00 28.33
CA ILE A 417 -11.38 5.82 28.40
C ILE A 417 -11.04 5.33 26.99
N PRO A 418 -9.81 4.83 26.75
CA PRO A 418 -9.41 4.28 25.47
C PRO A 418 -10.18 2.98 25.17
N ILE A 419 -10.84 2.91 24.02
CA ILE A 419 -11.70 1.76 23.63
C ILE A 419 -11.04 0.92 22.54
N LEU A 420 -10.46 1.58 21.54
CA LEU A 420 -9.77 0.93 20.43
C LEU A 420 -8.36 1.48 20.29
N GLN A 421 -7.47 0.62 19.82
CA GLN A 421 -6.13 0.97 19.44
C GLN A 421 -5.81 0.46 18.03
N TYR A 422 -5.05 1.25 17.30
CA TYR A 422 -4.31 0.76 16.16
C TYR A 422 -3.15 -0.11 16.65
N VAL A 423 -2.95 -1.24 15.99
CA VAL A 423 -1.82 -2.15 16.18
C VAL A 423 -1.14 -2.26 14.82
N VAL A 424 0.10 -1.80 14.75
CA VAL A 424 0.94 -1.97 13.56
C VAL A 424 1.77 -3.22 13.79
N ILE A 425 1.63 -4.20 12.90
CA ILE A 425 2.36 -5.47 12.97
C ILE A 425 3.22 -5.55 11.73
N ASP A 426 4.51 -5.74 11.94
CA ASP A 426 5.49 -6.01 10.91
C ASP A 426 5.72 -7.51 10.77
N ASP A 427 5.47 -8.06 9.58
CA ASP A 427 5.74 -9.46 9.26
C ASP A 427 7.18 -9.70 8.77
N GLY A 428 7.98 -8.64 8.62
CA GLY A 428 9.36 -8.67 8.14
C GLY A 428 9.48 -8.93 6.64
N LEU A 429 8.37 -8.96 5.90
CA LEU A 429 8.36 -9.33 4.48
C LEU A 429 8.34 -8.12 3.55
N GLY A 430 7.76 -6.98 3.95
CA GLY A 430 7.61 -5.81 3.07
C GLY A 430 7.73 -4.44 3.74
N GLU A 431 8.09 -3.43 2.94
CA GLU A 431 8.23 -2.02 3.37
C GLU A 431 6.89 -1.31 3.58
N GLN A 432 5.76 -1.93 3.25
CA GLN A 432 4.42 -1.36 3.49
C GLN A 432 3.62 -2.20 4.47
N LEU A 433 3.41 -1.65 5.66
CA LEU A 433 2.60 -2.27 6.70
C LEU A 433 1.18 -1.72 6.70
N ARG A 434 0.27 -2.51 7.27
CA ARG A 434 -1.12 -2.09 7.48
C ARG A 434 -1.38 -1.96 8.96
N ALA A 435 -1.91 -0.82 9.37
CA ALA A 435 -2.44 -0.68 10.71
C ALA A 435 -3.73 -1.50 10.86
N TRP A 436 -3.76 -2.35 11.88
CA TRP A 436 -4.90 -3.14 12.30
C TRP A 436 -5.61 -2.47 13.48
N VAL A 437 -6.88 -2.80 13.71
CA VAL A 437 -7.69 -2.24 14.79
C VAL A 437 -8.00 -3.32 15.80
N ALA A 438 -7.68 -3.07 17.07
CA ALA A 438 -7.98 -3.98 18.18
C ALA A 438 -8.61 -3.26 19.37
N PRO A 439 -9.39 -3.96 20.21
CA PRO A 439 -9.84 -3.44 21.51
C PRO A 439 -8.66 -3.17 22.43
N VAL A 440 -8.66 -2.06 23.17
CA VAL A 440 -7.59 -1.71 24.13
C VAL A 440 -7.47 -2.73 25.27
N LYS A 441 -8.58 -3.43 25.59
CA LYS A 441 -8.56 -4.56 26.54
C LYS A 441 -7.62 -5.70 26.13
N ARG A 442 -7.22 -5.77 24.85
CA ARG A 442 -6.20 -6.71 24.37
C ARG A 442 -4.87 -5.98 24.36
N HIS A 443 -3.98 -6.38 25.24
CA HIS A 443 -2.65 -5.81 25.31
C HIS A 443 -1.78 -6.36 24.18
N TYR A 444 -1.18 -5.48 23.39
CA TYR A 444 -0.22 -5.80 22.36
C TYR A 444 1.04 -4.99 22.68
N PRO A 445 1.97 -5.52 23.50
CA PRO A 445 3.15 -4.78 23.89
C PRO A 445 3.96 -4.41 22.64
N GLN A 446 4.45 -3.18 22.57
CA GLN A 446 5.39 -2.79 21.52
C GLN A 446 6.64 -3.68 21.62
N GLY A 447 7.11 -4.18 20.47
CA GLY A 447 8.19 -5.15 20.37
C GLY A 447 7.77 -6.62 20.51
N ALA A 448 6.55 -6.91 20.97
CA ALA A 448 6.10 -8.30 21.11
C ALA A 448 5.82 -8.95 19.74
N VAL A 449 6.23 -10.20 19.57
CA VAL A 449 5.89 -11.02 18.41
C VAL A 449 4.53 -11.68 18.64
N VAL A 450 3.58 -11.42 17.74
CA VAL A 450 2.20 -11.85 17.90
C VAL A 450 1.71 -12.59 16.66
N THR A 451 0.89 -13.62 16.89
CA THR A 451 0.06 -14.22 15.84
C THR A 451 -1.38 -13.78 16.05
N VAL A 452 -1.94 -13.03 15.10
CA VAL A 452 -3.31 -12.51 15.19
C VAL A 452 -4.14 -12.94 13.99
N ARG A 453 -5.41 -13.26 14.24
CA ARG A 453 -6.41 -13.39 13.17
C ARG A 453 -7.09 -12.05 12.97
N ALA A 454 -7.09 -11.58 11.74
CA ALA A 454 -7.64 -10.29 11.38
C ALA A 454 -8.50 -10.37 10.13
N ASN A 455 -9.39 -9.40 10.01
CA ASN A 455 -10.30 -9.28 8.89
C ASN A 455 -9.63 -8.47 7.78
N ARG A 456 -9.57 -9.01 6.56
CA ARG A 456 -8.87 -8.36 5.44
C ARG A 456 -9.43 -6.99 5.07
N TRP A 457 -10.75 -6.78 5.22
CA TRP A 457 -11.42 -5.55 4.80
C TRP A 457 -11.54 -4.53 5.91
N ASN A 458 -12.09 -4.93 7.06
CA ASN A 458 -12.29 -4.00 8.17
C ASN A 458 -11.07 -3.85 9.08
N ARG A 459 -10.00 -4.60 8.79
CA ARG A 459 -8.71 -4.59 9.49
C ARG A 459 -8.83 -4.83 10.99
N ARG A 460 -9.92 -5.44 11.44
CA ARG A 460 -10.16 -5.74 12.84
C ARG A 460 -9.49 -7.05 13.22
N ILE A 461 -8.75 -7.04 14.32
CA ILE A 461 -8.24 -8.26 14.95
C ILE A 461 -9.38 -8.91 15.76
N PHE A 462 -9.61 -10.20 15.54
CA PHE A 462 -10.60 -11.01 16.24
C PHE A 462 -10.00 -12.35 16.69
N GLY A 463 -10.55 -12.95 17.74
CA GLY A 463 -9.92 -14.11 18.42
C GLY A 463 -8.75 -13.72 19.35
N ARG A 464 -8.35 -14.61 20.27
CA ARG A 464 -7.18 -14.38 21.14
C ARG A 464 -5.93 -14.44 20.26
N GLY A 465 -5.09 -13.41 20.34
CA GLY A 465 -3.78 -13.48 19.70
C GLY A 465 -2.85 -14.24 20.65
N ASP A 466 -2.08 -15.17 20.11
CA ASP A 466 -1.03 -15.81 20.87
C ASP A 466 0.16 -14.84 20.85
N VAL A 467 0.51 -14.34 22.04
CA VAL A 467 1.70 -13.54 22.25
C VAL A 467 2.80 -14.54 22.56
N ALA A 468 3.80 -14.64 21.69
CA ALA A 468 5.01 -15.35 22.05
C ALA A 468 5.76 -14.46 23.05
N ASP A 469 6.12 -15.01 24.21
CA ASP A 469 6.89 -14.27 25.22
C ASP A 469 8.26 -13.89 24.65
N ALA A 470 8.37 -12.64 24.16
CA ALA A 470 9.58 -12.07 23.60
C ALA A 470 10.70 -11.81 24.63
N ALA A 471 10.56 -12.32 25.86
CA ALA A 471 11.41 -11.96 26.99
C ALA A 471 12.52 -12.98 27.34
N SER A 472 12.77 -14.01 26.51
CA SER A 472 13.79 -15.03 26.86
C SER A 472 14.95 -15.25 25.88
N ASP A 473 14.87 -14.87 24.60
CA ASP A 473 15.89 -15.35 23.62
C ASP A 473 16.64 -14.30 22.79
N SER A 474 16.29 -13.01 22.81
CA SER A 474 16.92 -12.01 21.91
C SER A 474 17.64 -10.84 22.60
N LEU A 475 17.92 -10.93 23.91
CA LEU A 475 18.70 -9.95 24.66
C LEU A 475 19.83 -10.61 25.46
N ARG A 476 20.68 -11.41 24.81
CA ARG A 476 22.06 -11.58 25.24
C ARG A 476 22.98 -11.02 24.15
N PRO A 477 23.96 -10.18 24.54
CA PRO A 477 24.85 -9.49 23.61
C PRO A 477 25.67 -10.44 22.74
#